data_AF-W4PFR4-F1
#
_entry.id   AF-W4PFR4-F1
#
_cell.length_a   1.000
_cell.length_b   1.000
_cell.length_c   1.000
_cell.angle_alpha   90.00
_cell.angle_beta   90.00
_cell.angle_gamma   90.00
#
_symmetry.space_group_name_H-M   'P 1'
#
loop_
_entity.id
_entity.type
_entity.pdbx_description
1 polymer ?
#
loop_
_entity_poly.entity_id
_entity_poly.type
_entity_poly.pdbx_seq_one_letter_code
_entity_poly.pdbx_strand_id
1 'polypeptide(L)'
;MFPANQYTTIDAVKAAGYEYMLQNVDHTKAIKESNPAYFCFNINITKEISNNMRVSFFANNMFRSYPRVESKRKRGTYNILNNRFYFGLELAITL
;
A
#
# COMPACT_ATOMS: atom_id res chain seq x y z
N MET A 1 -34.71 -9.71 -21.56
CA MET A 1 -33.89 -10.45 -20.56
C MET A 1 -33.62 -11.82 -21.15
N PHE A 2 -32.36 -12.27 -21.20
CA PHE A 2 -32.04 -13.57 -21.81
C PHE A 2 -32.67 -14.71 -20.98
N PRO A 3 -33.34 -15.70 -21.60
CA PRO A 3 -33.71 -16.93 -20.91
C PRO A 3 -32.51 -17.62 -20.27
N ALA A 4 -32.73 -18.25 -19.11
CA ALA A 4 -31.70 -18.98 -18.39
C ALA A 4 -31.09 -20.07 -19.28
N ASN A 5 -29.76 -20.23 -19.23
CA ASN A 5 -28.98 -21.21 -19.99
C ASN A 5 -28.99 -21.04 -21.53
N GLN A 6 -29.42 -19.90 -22.07
CA GLN A 6 -29.41 -19.66 -23.52
C GLN A 6 -27.99 -19.63 -24.12
N TYR A 7 -27.03 -19.07 -23.38
CA TYR A 7 -25.62 -19.04 -23.79
C TYR A 7 -24.76 -19.58 -22.64
N THR A 8 -24.08 -20.70 -22.88
CA THR A 8 -23.26 -21.38 -21.86
C THR A 8 -21.77 -21.05 -21.97
N THR A 9 -21.34 -20.50 -23.11
CA THR A 9 -19.94 -20.13 -23.37
C THR A 9 -19.84 -18.72 -23.95
N ILE A 10 -18.69 -18.08 -23.76
CA ILE A 10 -18.39 -16.74 -24.29
C ILE A 10 -18.47 -16.74 -25.82
N ASP A 11 -18.02 -17.82 -26.47
CA ASP A 11 -18.04 -17.95 -27.93
C ASP A 11 -19.46 -17.99 -28.49
N ALA A 12 -20.41 -18.58 -27.77
CA ALA A 12 -21.82 -18.58 -28.16
C ALA A 12 -22.44 -17.16 -28.10
N VAL A 13 -22.05 -16.35 -27.12
CA VAL A 13 -22.47 -14.94 -27.00
C VAL A 13 -21.89 -14.10 -28.13
N LYS A 14 -20.63 -14.34 -28.50
CA LYS A 14 -19.96 -13.68 -29.63
C LYS A 14 -20.58 -14.06 -30.97
N ALA A 15 -20.83 -15.35 -31.19
CA ALA A 15 -21.49 -15.85 -32.41
C ALA A 15 -22.91 -15.27 -32.57
N ALA A 16 -23.59 -14.96 -31.47
CA ALA A 16 -24.89 -14.31 -31.45
C ALA A 16 -24.84 -12.76 -31.62
N GLY A 17 -23.65 -12.17 -31.80
CA GLY A 17 -23.48 -10.74 -32.07
C GLY A 17 -23.51 -9.84 -30.82
N TYR A 18 -23.54 -10.42 -29.61
CA TYR A 18 -23.57 -9.67 -28.35
C TYR A 18 -22.18 -9.41 -27.76
N GLU A 19 -21.13 -9.39 -28.59
CA GLU A 19 -19.76 -9.17 -28.14
C GLU A 19 -19.58 -7.84 -27.41
N TYR A 20 -20.32 -6.80 -27.80
CA TYR A 20 -20.30 -5.48 -27.15
C TYR A 20 -20.75 -5.51 -25.68
N MET A 21 -21.42 -6.58 -25.25
CA MET A 21 -21.85 -6.77 -23.85
C MET A 21 -20.79 -7.48 -23.00
N LEU A 22 -19.77 -8.08 -23.62
CA LEU A 22 -18.70 -8.78 -22.93
C LEU A 22 -17.65 -7.77 -22.47
N GLN A 23 -17.38 -7.74 -21.16
CA GLN A 23 -16.30 -6.93 -20.61
C GLN A 23 -15.06 -7.79 -20.39
N ASN A 24 -13.92 -7.34 -20.93
CA ASN A 24 -12.65 -7.92 -20.57
C ASN A 24 -12.29 -7.46 -19.16
N VAL A 25 -12.42 -8.36 -18.19
CA VAL A 25 -12.11 -8.10 -16.78
C VAL A 25 -10.75 -8.66 -16.43
N ASP A 26 -9.95 -7.85 -15.73
CA ASP A 26 -8.67 -8.27 -15.19
C ASP A 26 -8.89 -9.15 -13.96
N HIS A 27 -8.79 -10.47 -14.15
CA HIS A 27 -8.99 -11.47 -13.10
C HIS A 27 -7.95 -11.35 -11.97
N THR A 28 -6.80 -10.69 -12.19
CA THR A 28 -5.82 -10.48 -11.12
C THR A 28 -6.34 -9.55 -10.04
N LYS A 29 -7.27 -8.63 -10.36
CA LYS A 29 -7.90 -7.73 -9.39
C LYS A 29 -8.83 -8.45 -8.43
N ALA A 30 -9.37 -9.62 -8.82
CA ALA A 30 -10.21 -10.46 -7.96
C ALA A 30 -9.40 -11.15 -6.84
N ILE A 31 -8.08 -11.28 -6.99
CA ILE A 31 -7.20 -11.84 -5.96
C ILE A 31 -7.03 -10.81 -4.83
N LYS A 32 -7.42 -11.17 -3.61
CA LYS A 32 -7.26 -10.33 -2.42
C LYS A 32 -5.82 -10.35 -1.94
N GLU A 33 -5.21 -9.17 -1.81
CA GLU A 33 -3.91 -9.00 -1.17
C GLU A 33 -4.06 -8.76 0.32
N SER A 34 -3.18 -9.36 1.10
CA SER A 34 -3.09 -9.16 2.55
C SER A 34 -1.62 -9.13 2.90
N ASN A 35 -1.23 -8.10 3.65
CA ASN A 35 0.13 -7.98 4.17
C ASN A 35 0.18 -8.58 5.58
N PRO A 36 1.24 -9.30 5.95
CA PRO A 36 1.46 -9.71 7.32
C PRO A 36 1.58 -8.49 8.22
N ALA A 37 1.32 -8.65 9.52
CA ALA A 37 1.57 -7.59 10.49
C ALA A 37 3.05 -7.17 10.45
N TYR A 38 3.31 -5.88 10.44
CA TYR A 38 4.64 -5.30 10.47
C TYR A 38 4.69 -4.10 11.40
N PHE A 39 5.87 -3.79 11.90
CA PHE A 39 6.08 -2.71 12.84
C PHE A 39 7.02 -1.65 12.24
N CYS A 40 6.67 -0.39 12.46
CA CYS A 40 7.53 0.76 12.20
C CYS A 40 7.58 1.59 13.47
N PHE A 41 8.79 1.83 13.98
CA PHE A 41 8.99 2.61 15.20
C PHE A 41 9.47 3.99 14.83
N ASN A 42 8.69 5.00 15.20
CA ASN A 42 9.03 6.40 15.04
C ASN A 42 9.14 7.02 16.43
N ILE A 43 10.17 7.83 16.63
CA ILE A 43 10.41 8.51 17.89
C ILE A 43 10.57 10.02 17.66
N ASN A 44 9.98 10.80 18.54
CA ASN A 44 10.20 12.23 18.65
C ASN A 44 10.44 12.55 20.13
N ILE A 45 11.62 13.09 20.42
CA ILE A 45 12.03 13.52 21.76
C ILE A 45 12.22 15.03 21.70
N THR A 46 11.39 15.76 22.43
CA THR A 46 11.52 17.20 22.56
C THR A 46 11.89 17.55 23.99
N LYS A 47 12.91 18.39 24.15
CA LYS A 47 13.35 18.94 25.42
C LYS A 47 13.22 20.46 25.38
N GLU A 48 12.49 20.97 26.35
CA GLU A 48 12.42 22.41 26.63
C GLU A 48 13.47 22.77 27.67
N ILE A 49 14.22 23.82 27.39
CA ILE A 49 15.29 24.37 28.23
C ILE A 49 14.87 25.81 28.54
N SER A 50 14.25 25.98 29.72
CA SER A 50 13.61 27.24 30.13
C SER A 50 12.56 27.70 29.10
N ASN A 51 12.21 28.98 29.11
CA ASN A 51 11.26 29.61 28.19
C ASN A 51 11.92 30.05 26.86
N ASN A 52 13.23 29.88 26.74
CA ASN A 52 14.05 30.51 25.69
C ASN A 52 14.56 29.51 24.65
N MET A 53 14.51 28.20 24.89
CA MET A 53 15.06 27.23 23.95
C MET A 53 14.32 25.89 23.97
N ARG A 54 14.06 25.35 22.77
CA ARG A 54 13.51 24.02 22.56
C ARG A 54 14.38 23.27 21.57
N VAL A 55 14.77 22.05 21.94
CA VAL A 55 15.49 21.12 21.06
C VAL A 55 14.61 19.90 20.86
N SER A 56 14.33 19.56 19.61
CA SER A 56 13.54 18.38 19.23
C SER A 56 14.36 17.49 18.33
N PHE A 57 14.43 16.21 18.66
CA PHE A 57 15.04 15.18 17.82
C PHE A 57 13.95 14.22 17.35
N PHE A 58 13.93 13.94 16.07
CA PHE A 58 13.04 12.95 15.49
C PHE A 58 13.83 11.89 14.73
N ALA A 59 13.38 10.63 14.82
CA ALA A 59 13.85 9.53 14.01
C ALA A 59 12.69 8.63 13.61
N ASN A 60 12.49 8.50 12.30
CA ASN A 60 11.49 7.60 11.73
C ASN A 60 12.13 6.31 11.24
N ASN A 61 11.36 5.22 11.35
CA ASN A 61 11.86 3.87 11.12
C ASN A 61 13.19 3.63 11.88
N MET A 62 13.19 3.91 13.19
CA MET A 62 14.36 3.92 14.06
C MET A 62 15.17 2.61 13.99
N PHE A 63 14.51 1.46 13.79
CA PHE A 63 15.15 0.15 13.66
C PHE A 63 15.48 -0.27 12.22
N ARG A 64 15.29 0.62 11.23
CA ARG A 64 15.54 0.35 9.81
C ARG A 64 14.85 -0.93 9.32
N SER A 65 13.61 -1.14 9.77
CA SER A 65 12.79 -2.28 9.36
C SER A 65 12.24 -2.02 7.96
N TYR A 66 12.59 -2.88 6.99
CA TYR A 66 12.08 -2.83 5.61
C TYR A 66 11.51 -4.19 5.18
N PRO A 67 10.38 -4.62 5.76
CA PRO A 67 9.79 -5.90 5.41
C PRO A 67 9.44 -5.92 3.92
N ARG A 68 9.81 -7.00 3.23
CA ARG A 68 9.49 -7.20 1.81
C ARG A 68 8.38 -8.23 1.70
N VAL A 69 7.30 -7.88 1.02
CA VAL A 69 6.14 -8.75 0.81
C VAL A 69 5.94 -8.96 -0.68
N GLU A 70 5.80 -10.23 -1.07
CA GLU A 70 5.49 -10.58 -2.45
C GLU A 70 4.02 -10.31 -2.76
N SER A 71 3.75 -9.72 -3.93
CA SER A 71 2.38 -9.54 -4.42
C SER A 71 1.76 -10.89 -4.77
N LYS A 72 0.61 -11.20 -4.18
CA LYS A 72 -0.18 -12.37 -4.54
C LYS A 72 -0.82 -12.23 -5.92
N ARG A 73 -1.02 -11.00 -6.40
CA ARG A 73 -1.58 -10.69 -7.72
C ARG A 73 -0.55 -10.83 -8.83
N LYS A 74 0.67 -10.36 -8.59
CA LYS A 74 1.77 -10.36 -9.57
C LYS A 74 2.98 -11.06 -8.97
N ARG A 75 3.04 -12.38 -9.19
CA ARG A 75 4.15 -13.22 -8.73
C ARG A 75 5.49 -12.66 -9.23
N GLY A 76 6.48 -12.59 -8.34
CA GLY A 76 7.78 -11.96 -8.63
C GLY A 76 7.83 -10.43 -8.46
N THR A 77 6.71 -9.77 -8.16
CA THR A 77 6.70 -8.35 -7.75
C THR A 77 6.76 -8.25 -6.22
N TYR A 78 7.70 -7.45 -5.70
CA TYR A 78 7.89 -7.26 -4.26
C TYR A 78 7.59 -5.82 -3.87
N ASN A 79 6.76 -5.65 -2.83
CA ASN A 79 6.51 -4.38 -2.20
C ASN A 79 7.42 -4.25 -0.97
N ILE A 80 8.13 -3.14 -0.87
CA ILE A 80 8.88 -2.76 0.34
C ILE A 80 7.93 -2.02 1.25
N LEU A 81 7.80 -2.51 2.48
CA LEU A 81 7.03 -1.90 3.55
C LEU A 81 7.92 -1.00 4.39
N ASN A 82 7.30 -0.04 5.08
CA ASN A 82 7.91 1.06 5.83
C ASN A 82 8.65 2.11 4.98
N ASN A 83 8.65 3.34 5.49
CA ASN A 83 9.41 4.46 4.94
C ASN A 83 10.91 4.30 5.22
N ARG A 84 11.74 4.96 4.40
CA ARG A 84 13.18 5.07 4.64
C ARG A 84 13.46 5.71 5.99
N PHE A 85 14.49 5.20 6.66
CA PHE A 85 15.04 5.79 7.87
C PHE A 85 15.43 7.23 7.59
N TYR A 86 14.86 8.14 8.37
CA TYR A 86 15.19 9.55 8.35
C TYR A 86 15.22 10.06 9.79
N PHE A 87 16.17 10.95 10.07
CA PHE A 87 16.30 11.57 11.38
C PHE A 87 16.69 13.04 11.22
N GLY A 88 16.39 13.84 12.22
CA GLY A 88 16.71 15.25 12.21
C GLY A 88 16.58 15.87 13.58
N LEU A 89 17.06 17.11 13.65
CA LEU A 89 17.04 17.93 14.84
C LEU A 89 16.39 19.27 14.47
N GLU A 90 15.40 19.68 15.25
CA GLU A 90 14.80 21.01 15.21
C GLU A 90 15.24 21.77 16.45
N LEU A 91 15.60 23.04 16.25
CA LEU A 91 16.00 23.94 17.32
C LEU A 91 15.18 25.22 17.20
N ALA A 92 14.50 25.59 18.27
CA ALA A 92 13.77 26.84 18.37
C ALA A 92 14.34 27.66 19.53
N ILE A 93 14.67 28.92 19.27
CA ILE A 93 15.17 29.88 20.26
C ILE A 93 14.19 31.04 20.31
N THR A 94 13.80 31.41 21.52
CA THR A 94 13.05 32.63 21.80
C THR A 94 14.01 33.60 22.50
N LEU A 95 14.39 34.66 21.77
CA LEU A 95 15.20 35.77 22.27
C LEU A 95 14.39 36.67 23.21
#